data_AF-M4FIB3-F1
#
_entry.id   AF-M4FIB3-F1
#
_cell.length_a   1.000
_cell.length_b   1.000
_cell.length_c   1.000
_cell.angle_alpha   90.00
_cell.angle_beta   90.00
_cell.angle_gamma   90.00
#
_symmetry.space_group_name_H-M   'P 1'
#
loop_
_entity.id
_entity.type
_entity.pdbx_description
1 polymer ?
#
loop_
_entity_poly.entity_id
_entity_poly.type
_entity_poly.pdbx_seq_one_letter_code
_entity_poly.pdbx_strand_id
1 'polypeptide(L)' 'MKDPESRLGWEKGTAEIKRHPFFEGLNWALIRCAIPPELPDVYDNGATEATSPKGNSNGYLECKAMGDHLEFELF' A
#
# COMPACT_ATOMS: atom_id res chain seq x y z
N MET A 1 -9.39 30.78 3.39
CA MET A 1 -9.49 29.63 4.31
C MET A 1 -10.31 28.55 3.63
N LYS A 2 -9.88 27.28 3.67
CA LYS A 2 -10.66 26.16 3.13
C LYS A 2 -11.62 25.68 4.22
N ASP A 3 -12.88 25.43 3.85
CA ASP A 3 -13.91 25.01 4.79
C ASP A 3 -13.69 23.54 5.23
N PRO A 4 -13.48 23.25 6.53
CA PRO A 4 -13.29 21.90 7.02
C PRO A 4 -14.52 21.00 6.82
N GLU A 5 -15.74 21.55 6.88
CA GLU A 5 -16.99 20.78 6.77
C GLU A 5 -17.25 20.34 5.32
N SER A 6 -16.68 21.07 4.36
CA SER A 6 -16.76 20.71 2.94
C SER A 6 -15.85 19.54 2.52
N ARG A 7 -15.03 19.00 3.42
CA ARG A 7 -14.09 17.92 3.11
C ARG A 7 -14.80 16.56 3.11
N LEU A 8 -14.57 15.76 2.07
CA LEU A 8 -14.98 14.35 2.06
C LEU A 8 -14.44 13.62 3.30
N GLY A 9 -15.35 12.96 4.01
CA GLY A 9 -15.12 12.30 5.28
C GLY A 9 -15.54 13.10 6.50
N TRP A 10 -16.13 14.29 6.34
CA TRP A 10 -16.67 15.08 7.46
C TRP A 10 -17.90 14.43 8.12
N GLU A 11 -18.90 14.00 7.34
CA GLU A 11 -20.18 13.53 7.90
C GLU A 11 -20.17 12.04 8.25
N LYS A 12 -19.71 11.19 7.32
CA LYS A 12 -19.75 9.71 7.42
C LYS A 12 -18.35 9.08 7.45
N GLY A 13 -17.31 9.89 7.64
CA GLY A 13 -15.93 9.42 7.73
C GLY A 13 -15.42 8.75 6.45
N THR A 14 -14.53 7.77 6.60
CA THR A 14 -13.87 7.09 5.47
C THR A 14 -14.84 6.40 4.50
N ALA A 15 -16.09 6.14 4.91
CA ALA A 15 -17.10 5.57 4.02
C ALA A 15 -17.39 6.44 2.80
N GLU A 16 -17.32 7.77 2.92
CA GLU A 16 -17.50 8.70 1.78
C GLU A 16 -16.39 8.54 0.75
N ILE A 17 -15.15 8.43 1.23
CA ILE A 17 -13.96 8.26 0.40
C ILE A 17 -14.04 6.91 -0.33
N LYS A 18 -14.37 5.83 0.39
CA LYS A 18 -14.43 4.47 -0.19
C LYS A 18 -15.52 4.30 -1.25
N ARG A 19 -16.60 5.09 -1.19
CA ARG A 19 -17.74 5.04 -2.12
C ARG A 19 -17.64 6.05 -3.26
N HIS A 20 -16.60 6.88 -3.28
CA HIS A 20 -16.43 7.90 -4.31
C HIS A 20 -16.11 7.24 -5.68
N PRO A 21 -16.67 7.73 -6.80
CA PRO A 21 -16.46 7.14 -8.13
C PRO A 21 -14.99 6.99 -8.54
N PHE A 22 -14.11 7.87 -8.05
CA PHE A 22 -12.66 7.76 -8.25
C PHE A 22 -12.07 6.40 -7.82
N PHE A 23 -12.64 5.79 -6.77
CA PHE A 23 -12.20 4.50 -6.25
C PHE A 23 -13.10 3.34 -6.70
N GLU A 24 -13.91 3.53 -7.75
CA GLU A 24 -14.71 2.47 -8.34
C GLU A 24 -13.81 1.33 -8.84
N GLY A 25 -14.21 0.08 -8.56
CA GLY A 25 -13.43 -1.11 -8.89
C GLY A 25 -12.24 -1.42 -7.97
N LEU A 26 -11.91 -0.54 -7.00
CA LEU A 26 -10.85 -0.81 -6.03
C LEU A 26 -11.33 -1.79 -4.95
N ASN A 27 -10.58 -2.88 -4.76
CA ASN A 27 -10.78 -3.79 -3.64
C ASN A 27 -10.00 -3.34 -2.39
N TRP A 28 -10.67 -2.63 -1.49
CA TRP A 28 -10.09 -2.14 -0.24
C TRP A 28 -9.57 -3.23 0.70
N ALA A 29 -10.14 -4.44 0.66
CA ALA A 29 -9.69 -5.55 1.50
C ALA A 29 -8.34 -6.13 1.05
N LEU A 30 -7.99 -5.96 -0.23
CA LEU A 30 -6.80 -6.56 -0.86
C LEU A 30 -5.80 -5.51 -1.36
N ILE A 31 -5.91 -4.25 -0.95
CA ILE A 31 -5.10 -3.15 -1.50
C ILE A 31 -3.58 -3.39 -1.37
N ARG A 32 -3.15 -4.13 -0.33
CA ARG A 32 -1.73 -4.49 -0.09
C ARG A 32 -1.28 -5.76 -0.81
N CYS A 33 -2.21 -6.50 -1.41
CA CYS A 33 -1.93 -7.71 -2.16
C CYS A 33 -1.79 -7.43 -3.67
N ALA A 34 -1.93 -6.18 -4.09
CA ALA A 34 -1.65 -5.75 -5.45
C ALA A 34 -0.17 -5.37 -5.61
N ILE A 35 0.36 -5.54 -6.82
CA ILE A 35 1.71 -5.06 -7.15
C ILE A 35 1.69 -3.52 -7.09
N PRO A 36 2.59 -2.88 -6.32
CA PRO A 36 2.64 -1.42 -6.27
C PRO A 36 3.00 -0.85 -7.65
N PRO A 37 2.48 0.33 -8.00
CA PRO A 37 2.73 0.92 -9.32
C PRO A 37 4.20 1.28 -9.55
N GLU A 38 4.91 1.63 -8.48
CA GLU A 38 6.34 1.93 -8.50
C GLU A 38 7.02 1.10 -7.41
N LEU A 39 8.15 0.49 -7.76
CA LEU A 39 9.05 -0.16 -6.81
C LEU A 39 10.25 0.77 -6.60
N PRO A 40 10.66 1.02 -5.34
CA PRO A 40 11.87 1.80 -5.09
C PRO A 40 13.07 1.08 -5.71
N ASP A 41 13.95 1.84 -6.36
CA ASP A 41 15.25 1.34 -6.74
C ASP A 41 15.98 0.92 -5.47
N VAL A 42 16.38 -0.34 -5.41
CA VAL A 42 17.21 -0.86 -4.33
C VAL A 42 18.55 -0.15 -4.45
N TYR A 43 18.74 0.95 -3.72
CA TYR A 43 20.06 1.50 -3.52
C TYR A 43 20.87 0.45 -2.76
N ASP A 44 21.99 0.05 -3.36
CA ASP A 44 22.95 -0.92 -2.86
C ASP A 44 23.57 -0.41 -1.55
N ASN A 45 22.80 -0.46 -0.46
CA ASN A 45 23.33 -0.40 0.88
C ASN A 45 23.89 -1.79 1.16
N GLY A 46 25.14 -1.99 0.72
CA GLY A 46 25.81 -3.28 0.72
C GLY A 46 25.65 -4.04 2.02
N ALA A 47 24.75 -5.02 2.01
CA ALA A 47 24.85 -6.27 2.74
C ALA A 47 23.72 -7.23 2.31
N THR A 48 24.17 -8.37 1.80
CA THR A 48 23.43 -9.62 1.59
C THR A 48 22.65 -9.77 0.28
N GLU A 49 23.37 -10.41 -0.63
CA GLU A 49 22.93 -11.14 -1.80
C GLU A 49 21.58 -11.87 -1.57
N ALA A 50 20.57 -11.44 -2.31
CA ALA A 50 19.51 -12.32 -2.75
C ALA A 50 19.29 -12.04 -4.23
N THR A 51 19.77 -13.00 -5.03
CA THR A 51 19.62 -13.15 -6.48
C THR A 51 18.33 -12.55 -7.05
N SER A 52 18.52 -11.70 -8.04
CA SER A 52 17.50 -11.20 -8.97
C SER A 52 16.76 -12.36 -9.69
N PRO A 53 15.43 -12.31 -9.84
CA PRO A 53 14.76 -13.05 -10.90
C PRO A 53 14.36 -12.11 -12.04
N LYS A 54 15.02 -12.36 -13.16
CA LYS A 54 14.65 -12.05 -14.54
C LYS A 54 13.15 -12.25 -14.77
N GLY A 55 12.53 -11.34 -15.52
CA GLY A 55 11.10 -11.32 -15.78
C GLY A 55 10.50 -12.67 -16.20
N ASN A 56 9.53 -13.13 -15.42
CA ASN A 56 8.29 -13.75 -15.90
C ASN A 56 7.28 -13.71 -14.73
N SER A 57 6.01 -13.59 -15.06
CA SER A 57 4.87 -13.56 -14.13
C SER A 57 5.01 -14.53 -12.95
N ASN A 58 4.73 -14.07 -11.72
CA ASN A 58 4.44 -14.82 -10.47
C ASN A 58 5.28 -14.45 -9.21
N GLY A 59 6.01 -13.32 -9.21
CA GLY A 59 6.96 -12.97 -8.13
C GLY A 59 6.42 -12.29 -6.87
N TYR A 60 5.12 -12.28 -6.59
CA TYR A 60 4.59 -11.71 -5.32
C TYR A 60 3.33 -12.45 -4.83
N LEU A 61 3.38 -13.79 -4.82
CA LEU A 61 2.47 -14.60 -4.01
C LEU A 61 3.30 -15.27 -2.91
N GLU A 62 3.86 -14.48 -2.01
CA GLU A 62 4.39 -15.03 -0.76
C GLU A 62 4.10 -14.09 0.40
N CYS A 63 2.87 -14.16 0.90
CA CYS A 63 2.54 -13.72 2.26
C CYS A 63 3.21 -14.68 3.25
N LYS A 64 4.55 -14.67 3.33
CA LYS A 64 5.25 -15.31 4.45
C LYS A 64 5.08 -14.39 5.64
N ALA A 65 4.24 -14.82 6.58
CA ALA A 65 4.19 -14.28 7.93
C ALA A 65 5.58 -14.44 8.55
N MET A 66 6.40 -13.39 8.45
CA MET A 66 7.65 -13.24 9.19
C MET A 66 7.46 -11.98 10.02
N GLY A 67 7.11 -12.22 11.28
CA GLY A 67 6.84 -11.18 12.25
C GLY A 67 8.14 -10.54 12.71
N ASP A 68 8.68 -9.63 11.89
CA ASP A 68 9.83 -8.84 12.27
C ASP A 68 9.41 -7.35 12.30
N HIS A 69 8.94 -6.96 13.48
CA HIS A 69 9.02 -5.63 14.10
C HIS A 69 8.95 -4.40 13.17
N LEU A 70 7.76 -4.08 12.65
CA LEU A 70 7.43 -2.70 12.29
C LEU A 70 6.84 -2.02 13.53
N GLU A 71 7.70 -1.42 14.36
CA GLU A 71 7.26 -0.45 15.36
C GLU A 71 6.74 0.77 14.60
N PHE A 72 5.42 0.95 14.59
CA PHE A 72 4.83 2.24 14.31
C PHE A 72 4.82 2.98 15.65
N GLU A 73 5.58 4.06 15.77
CA GLU A 73 5.43 4.97 16.89
C GLU A 73 3.98 5.46 16.92
N LEU A 74 3.26 5.09 17.99
CA LEU A 74 1.92 5.58 18.27
C LEU A 74 2.05 7.03 18.77
N PHE A 75 1.55 7.99 17.98
CA PHE A 75 1.43 9.38 18.39
C PHE A 75 0.41 9.56 19.52
#